data_AF-A0A3A4AUL9-F1
#
_entry.id   AF-A0A3A4AUL9-F1
#
_cell.length_a   1.000
_cell.length_b   1.000
_cell.length_c   1.000
_cell.angle_alpha   90.00
_cell.angle_beta   90.00
_cell.angle_gamma   90.00
#
_symmetry.space_group_name_H-M   'P 1'
#
loop_
_entity.id
_entity.type
_entity.pdbx_description
1 polymer ?
#
loop_
_entity_poly.entity_id
_entity_poly.type
_entity_poly.pdbx_seq_one_letter_code
_entity_poly.pdbx_strand_id
1 'polypeptide(L)'
;MVSYSGGPESRVNGSGPGESWEDEVGARMRDFCDHGLPGDFARLAALAGDASFRELEALGHRAGGDFRPDELLMRLEFLPYIEDAEFAALGLDEEEIAATREFAFEWAEEIKLRRAEDGDLTPHDDDFDIPDPDI
;
A
#
# COMPACT_ATOMS: atom_id res chain seq x y z
N MET A 1 21.14 2.69 -38.62
CA MET A 1 19.87 3.43 -38.56
C MET A 1 19.10 2.83 -37.39
N VAL A 2 18.83 3.65 -36.39
CA VAL A 2 18.31 3.27 -35.08
C VAL A 2 16.81 2.94 -35.20
N SER A 3 16.38 1.85 -34.55
CA SER A 3 14.97 1.65 -34.21
C SER A 3 14.90 1.32 -32.72
N TYR A 4 14.64 2.35 -31.92
CA TYR A 4 14.18 2.19 -30.54
C TYR A 4 12.75 1.63 -30.63
N SER A 5 12.54 0.44 -30.08
CA SER A 5 11.21 -0.02 -29.71
C SER A 5 10.87 0.69 -28.39
N GLY A 6 9.84 1.53 -28.40
CA GLY A 6 9.31 2.16 -27.20
C GLY A 6 8.81 1.10 -26.23
N GLY A 7 9.54 0.92 -25.13
CA GLY A 7 9.02 0.33 -23.90
C GLY A 7 8.03 1.31 -23.23
N PRO A 8 7.24 0.83 -22.26
CA PRO A 8 6.14 1.58 -21.68
C PRO A 8 6.61 2.96 -21.23
N GLU A 9 5.85 3.95 -21.64
CA GLU A 9 6.12 5.36 -21.49
C GLU A 9 6.48 5.65 -20.04
N SER A 10 7.70 6.12 -19.80
CA SER A 10 8.16 6.50 -18.46
C SER A 10 7.11 7.41 -17.84
N ARG A 11 6.59 7.04 -16.67
CA ARG A 11 5.73 7.90 -15.84
C ARG A 11 6.53 9.15 -15.48
N VAL A 12 6.50 10.13 -16.37
CA VAL A 12 7.24 11.37 -16.25
C VAL A 12 6.35 12.39 -15.58
N ASN A 13 6.69 12.67 -14.32
CA ASN A 13 6.51 13.90 -13.53
C ASN A 13 6.03 13.59 -12.11
N GLY A 14 6.90 13.75 -11.10
CA GLY A 14 6.48 13.93 -9.70
C GLY A 14 5.94 15.34 -9.45
N SER A 15 5.41 15.58 -8.26
CA SER A 15 4.73 16.83 -7.84
C SER A 15 5.63 18.08 -7.87
N GLY A 16 6.94 17.94 -8.11
CA GLY A 16 7.91 19.04 -8.16
C GLY A 16 8.85 19.00 -9.40
N PRO A 17 9.45 20.14 -9.78
CA PRO A 17 10.38 20.20 -10.89
C PRO A 17 11.65 19.38 -10.59
N GLY A 18 11.79 18.24 -11.28
CA GLY A 18 12.98 17.38 -11.23
C GLY A 18 12.85 16.09 -10.41
N GLU A 19 11.70 15.86 -9.75
CA GLU A 19 11.44 14.61 -9.03
C GLU A 19 10.76 13.60 -9.97
N SER A 20 11.29 12.38 -10.02
CA SER A 20 10.65 11.28 -10.76
C SER A 20 9.41 10.83 -10.01
N TRP A 21 8.37 10.40 -10.72
CA TRP A 21 7.22 9.73 -10.11
C TRP A 21 7.66 8.54 -9.24
N GLU A 22 8.68 7.81 -9.69
CA GLU A 22 9.26 6.68 -8.95
C GLU A 22 9.86 7.09 -7.59
N ASP A 23 10.50 8.26 -7.53
CA ASP A 23 11.10 8.79 -6.31
C ASP A 23 10.01 9.27 -5.34
N GLU A 24 8.96 9.90 -5.85
CA GLU A 24 7.83 10.36 -5.04
C GLU A 24 7.03 9.19 -4.47
N VAL A 25 6.75 8.15 -5.27
CA VAL A 25 6.11 6.91 -4.78
C VAL A 25 6.99 6.25 -3.72
N GLY A 26 8.30 6.17 -3.96
CA GLY A 26 9.25 5.63 -2.99
C GLY A 26 9.24 6.39 -1.66
N ALA A 27 9.17 7.73 -1.71
CA ALA A 27 9.07 8.57 -0.53
C ALA A 27 7.75 8.35 0.22
N ARG A 28 6.60 8.32 -0.48
CA ARG A 28 5.29 8.08 0.15
C ARG A 28 5.15 6.68 0.73
N MET A 29 5.73 5.67 0.07
CA MET A 29 5.86 4.33 0.62
C MET A 29 6.63 4.32 1.95
N ARG A 30 7.75 5.06 2.02
CA ARG A 30 8.49 5.21 3.27
C ARG A 30 7.66 5.91 4.34
N ASP A 31 7.06 7.06 4.04
CA ASP A 31 6.25 7.82 5.01
C ASP A 31 5.13 6.94 5.59
N PHE A 32 4.44 6.18 4.75
CA PHE A 32 3.41 5.25 5.19
C PHE A 32 3.96 4.10 6.04
N CYS A 33 5.11 3.53 5.68
CA CYS A 33 5.72 2.47 6.49
C CYS A 33 6.23 3.00 7.84
N ASP A 34 6.79 4.21 7.88
CA ASP A 34 7.36 4.80 9.10
C ASP A 34 6.26 5.24 10.08
N HIS A 35 5.14 5.79 9.60
CA HIS A 35 4.10 6.36 10.45
C HIS A 35 2.80 5.55 10.52
N GLY A 36 2.45 4.83 9.46
CA GLY A 36 1.18 4.12 9.35
C GLY A 36 -0.05 5.04 9.29
N LEU A 37 0.11 6.30 8.89
CA LEU A 37 -0.98 7.28 8.94
C LEU A 37 -1.93 7.12 7.73
N PRO A 38 -3.25 7.33 7.94
CA PRO A 38 -4.24 7.26 6.86
C PRO A 38 -3.96 8.23 5.72
N GLY A 39 -3.49 9.43 6.06
CA GLY A 39 -3.19 10.47 5.07
C GLY A 39 -1.95 10.18 4.22
N ASP A 40 -0.98 9.45 4.77
CA ASP A 40 0.19 9.02 4.00
C ASP A 40 -0.22 7.95 2.99
N PHE A 41 -1.12 7.04 3.39
CA PHE A 41 -1.67 6.05 2.48
C PHE A 41 -2.57 6.64 1.39
N ALA A 42 -3.48 7.56 1.74
CA ALA A 42 -4.36 8.19 0.76
C ALA A 42 -3.58 8.94 -0.32
N ARG A 43 -2.51 9.62 0.09
CA ARG A 43 -1.56 10.28 -0.83
C ARG A 43 -0.84 9.30 -1.75
N LEU A 44 -0.45 8.14 -1.23
CA LEU A 44 0.15 7.07 -2.03
C LEU A 44 -0.86 6.49 -3.02
N ALA A 45 -2.08 6.20 -2.58
CA ALA A 45 -3.15 5.66 -3.42
C ALA A 45 -3.48 6.61 -4.58
N ALA A 46 -3.60 7.92 -4.31
CA ALA A 46 -3.82 8.93 -5.34
C ALA A 46 -2.66 9.05 -6.34
N LEU A 47 -1.42 8.79 -5.90
CA LEU A 47 -0.22 8.84 -6.74
C LEU A 47 0.01 7.56 -7.55
N ALA A 48 -0.45 6.41 -7.05
CA ALA A 48 -0.23 5.11 -7.66
C ALA A 48 -0.85 5.01 -9.07
N GLY A 49 -2.03 5.59 -9.28
CA GLY A 49 -2.75 5.49 -10.55
C GLY A 49 -2.92 4.02 -10.98
N ASP A 50 -2.53 3.70 -12.21
CA ASP A 50 -2.59 2.33 -12.75
C ASP A 50 -1.33 1.48 -12.43
N ALA A 51 -0.48 1.89 -11.50
CA ALA A 51 0.70 1.11 -11.12
C ALA A 51 0.29 -0.18 -10.41
N SER A 52 0.92 -1.29 -10.77
CA SER A 52 0.66 -2.57 -10.07
C SER A 52 1.19 -2.51 -8.63
N PHE A 53 0.54 -3.23 -7.72
CA PHE A 53 1.01 -3.35 -6.33
C PHE A 53 2.47 -3.81 -6.22
N ARG A 54 2.90 -4.75 -7.08
CA ARG A 54 4.30 -5.20 -7.16
C ARG A 54 5.28 -4.09 -7.56
N GLU A 55 4.86 -3.21 -8.45
CA GLU A 55 5.66 -2.04 -8.86
C GLU A 55 5.83 -1.08 -7.69
N LEU A 56 4.74 -0.79 -6.95
CA LEU A 56 4.78 0.04 -5.76
C LEU A 56 5.65 -0.56 -4.64
N GLU A 57 5.53 -1.87 -4.38
CA GLU A 57 6.40 -2.60 -3.44
C GLU A 57 7.87 -2.51 -3.85
N ALA A 58 8.18 -2.66 -5.14
CA ALA A 58 9.56 -2.55 -5.65
C ALA A 58 10.13 -1.14 -5.49
N LEU A 59 9.31 -0.11 -5.67
CA LEU A 59 9.68 1.29 -5.43
C LEU A 59 9.91 1.57 -3.94
N GLY A 60 9.07 1.04 -3.07
CA GLY A 60 9.27 1.10 -1.61
C GLY A 60 10.58 0.42 -1.18
N HIS A 61 10.86 -0.77 -1.71
CA HIS A 61 12.14 -1.45 -1.49
C HIS A 61 13.34 -0.63 -1.97
N ARG A 62 13.23 0.02 -3.14
CA ARG A 62 14.32 0.83 -3.72
C ARG A 62 14.57 2.10 -2.94
N ALA A 63 13.51 2.77 -2.48
CA ALA A 63 13.63 3.98 -1.69
C ALA A 63 14.52 3.75 -0.48
N GLY A 64 14.44 2.55 0.11
CA GLY A 64 15.22 2.10 1.27
C GLY A 64 14.48 2.35 2.58
N GLY A 65 14.97 1.75 3.66
CA GLY A 65 14.27 1.67 4.95
C GLY A 65 14.06 0.21 5.33
N ASP A 66 13.28 -0.05 6.38
CA ASP A 66 12.97 -1.41 6.82
C ASP A 66 11.71 -1.97 6.17
N PHE A 67 11.47 -1.65 4.89
CA PHE A 67 10.27 -2.08 4.19
C PHE A 67 10.14 -3.62 4.20
N ARG A 68 8.99 -4.11 4.69
CA ARG A 68 8.64 -5.52 4.73
C ARG A 68 7.19 -5.71 4.24
N PRO A 69 6.93 -6.65 3.30
CA PRO A 69 5.58 -6.97 2.88
C PRO A 69 4.64 -7.38 4.01
N ASP A 70 5.15 -8.02 5.08
CA ASP A 70 4.37 -8.35 6.29
C ASP A 70 3.88 -7.13 7.04
N GLU A 71 4.78 -6.17 7.24
CA GLU A 71 4.48 -4.91 7.90
C GLU A 71 3.54 -4.03 7.10
N LEU A 72 3.68 -4.07 5.77
CA LEU A 72 2.74 -3.44 4.86
C LEU A 72 1.35 -4.07 4.99
N LEU A 73 1.26 -5.40 4.92
CA LEU A 73 -0.01 -6.12 5.04
C LEU A 73 -0.75 -5.77 6.33
N MET A 74 -0.07 -5.82 7.48
CA MET A 74 -0.69 -5.44 8.77
C MET A 74 -1.25 -4.02 8.77
N ARG A 75 -0.53 -3.06 8.15
CA ARG A 75 -1.00 -1.66 8.07
C ARG A 75 -2.18 -1.50 7.11
N LEU A 76 -2.14 -2.19 5.97
CA LEU A 76 -3.25 -2.18 5.01
C LEU A 76 -4.54 -2.74 5.62
N GLU A 77 -4.42 -3.85 6.37
CA GLU A 77 -5.56 -4.46 7.07
C GLU A 77 -6.11 -3.58 8.20
N PHE A 78 -5.30 -2.69 8.76
CA PHE A 78 -5.73 -1.79 9.82
C PHE A 78 -6.55 -0.58 9.30
N LEU A 79 -6.29 -0.11 8.07
CA LEU A 79 -6.92 1.10 7.51
C LEU A 79 -8.47 1.09 7.50
N PRO A 80 -9.16 -0.03 7.21
CA PRO A 80 -10.62 -0.08 7.28
C PRO A 80 -11.20 0.15 8.69
N TYR A 81 -10.41 -0.04 9.75
CA TYR A 81 -10.84 0.14 11.14
C TYR A 81 -10.67 1.57 11.65
N ILE A 82 -10.03 2.44 10.88
CA ILE A 82 -9.83 3.85 11.24
C ILE A 82 -11.13 4.61 10.95
N GLU A 83 -11.57 5.46 11.88
CA GLU A 83 -12.84 6.16 11.78
C GLU A 83 -12.84 7.21 10.65
N ASP A 84 -13.98 7.38 9.96
CA ASP A 84 -14.11 8.37 8.86
C ASP A 84 -13.75 9.79 9.31
N ALA A 85 -14.01 10.12 10.58
CA ALA A 85 -13.66 11.42 11.17
C ALA A 85 -12.15 11.67 11.20
N GLU A 86 -11.32 10.62 11.32
CA GLU A 86 -9.87 10.74 11.31
C GLU A 86 -9.35 11.02 9.89
N PHE A 87 -9.94 10.40 8.87
CA PHE A 87 -9.67 10.75 7.48
C PHE A 87 -10.17 12.16 7.12
N ALA A 88 -11.38 12.52 7.56
CA ALA A 88 -11.95 13.85 7.31
C ALA A 88 -11.11 14.96 7.98
N ALA A 89 -10.50 14.70 9.13
CA ALA A 89 -9.57 15.63 9.78
C ALA A 89 -8.30 15.90 8.95
N LEU A 90 -7.97 15.00 8.02
CA LEU A 90 -6.87 15.14 7.05
C LEU A 90 -7.32 15.83 5.75
N GLY A 91 -8.61 16.19 5.65
CA GLY A 91 -9.19 16.92 4.53
C GLY A 91 -9.76 16.05 3.42
N LEU A 92 -9.85 14.73 3.62
CA LEU A 92 -10.44 13.82 2.65
C LEU A 92 -11.97 13.90 2.69
N ASP A 93 -12.60 13.83 1.52
CA ASP A 93 -14.04 13.62 1.41
C ASP A 93 -14.44 12.14 1.47
N GLU A 94 -15.75 11.87 1.51
CA GLU A 94 -16.30 10.51 1.63
C GLU A 94 -15.91 9.60 0.45
N GLU A 95 -15.78 10.17 -0.75
CA GLU A 95 -15.40 9.43 -1.96
C GLU A 95 -13.92 9.05 -1.91
N GLU A 96 -13.06 10.00 -1.52
CA GLU A 96 -11.62 9.77 -1.31
C GLU A 96 -11.36 8.74 -0.21
N ILE A 97 -12.15 8.76 0.88
CA ILE A 97 -12.08 7.75 1.95
C ILE A 97 -12.44 6.37 1.42
N ALA A 98 -13.55 6.25 0.69
CA ALA A 98 -14.00 4.98 0.13
C ALA A 98 -12.96 4.41 -0.84
N ALA A 99 -12.47 5.23 -1.78
CA ALA A 99 -11.44 4.83 -2.73
C ALA A 99 -10.13 4.41 -2.04
N THR A 100 -9.73 5.14 -1.00
CA THR A 100 -8.54 4.80 -0.20
C THR A 100 -8.70 3.43 0.47
N ARG A 101 -9.86 3.15 1.06
CA ARG A 101 -10.12 1.84 1.71
C ARG A 101 -10.20 0.69 0.71
N GLU A 102 -10.83 0.93 -0.43
CA GLU A 102 -10.90 -0.06 -1.52
C GLU A 102 -9.50 -0.41 -2.03
N PHE A 103 -8.67 0.59 -2.29
CA PHE A 103 -7.27 0.40 -2.70
C PHE A 103 -6.45 -0.37 -1.65
N ALA A 104 -6.65 -0.08 -0.35
CA ALA A 104 -6.01 -0.84 0.72
C ALA A 104 -6.43 -2.31 0.75
N PHE A 105 -7.73 -2.56 0.60
CA PHE A 105 -8.31 -3.91 0.59
C PHE A 105 -7.78 -4.72 -0.60
N GLU A 106 -7.82 -4.17 -1.81
CA GLU A 106 -7.33 -4.85 -3.02
C GLU A 106 -5.86 -5.22 -2.92
N TRP A 107 -5.03 -4.32 -2.36
CA TRP A 107 -3.62 -4.58 -2.15
C TRP A 107 -3.40 -5.69 -1.10
N ALA A 108 -4.09 -5.61 0.04
CA ALA A 108 -3.99 -6.63 1.08
C ALA A 108 -4.37 -8.03 0.55
N GLU A 109 -5.44 -8.13 -0.23
CA GLU A 109 -5.88 -9.39 -0.82
C GLU A 109 -4.90 -9.93 -1.87
N GLU A 110 -4.25 -9.08 -2.68
CA GLU A 110 -3.20 -9.53 -3.61
C GLU A 110 -1.98 -10.08 -2.87
N ILE A 111 -1.57 -9.43 -1.77
CA ILE A 111 -0.48 -9.93 -0.93
C ILE A 111 -0.84 -11.29 -0.33
N LYS A 112 -2.06 -11.45 0.22
CA LYS A 112 -2.52 -12.73 0.79
C LYS A 112 -2.61 -13.83 -0.26
N LEU A 113 -3.14 -13.51 -1.44
CA LEU A 113 -3.22 -14.45 -2.56
C LEU A 113 -1.83 -14.98 -2.92
N ARG A 114 -0.86 -14.08 -3.07
CA ARG A 114 0.53 -14.45 -3.30
C ARG A 114 1.11 -15.35 -2.21
N ARG A 115 0.89 -15.03 -0.94
CA ARG A 115 1.35 -15.88 0.18
C ARG A 115 0.72 -17.26 0.13
N ALA A 116 -0.56 -17.35 -0.22
CA ALA A 116 -1.26 -18.61 -0.44
C ALA A 116 -0.61 -19.44 -1.55
N GLU A 117 -0.28 -18.80 -2.67
CA GLU A 117 0.39 -19.44 -3.80
C GLU A 117 1.82 -19.91 -3.44
N ASP A 118 2.54 -19.13 -2.64
CA ASP A 118 3.89 -19.44 -2.17
C ASP A 118 3.92 -20.47 -1.01
N GLY A 119 2.76 -20.85 -0.47
CA GLY A 119 2.64 -21.78 0.66
C GLY A 119 2.97 -21.17 2.03
N ASP A 120 2.99 -19.83 2.11
CA ASP A 120 3.35 -19.02 3.28
C ASP A 120 2.12 -18.42 4.00
N LEU A 121 0.97 -19.11 3.92
CA LEU A 121 -0.12 -18.83 4.85
C LEU A 121 0.25 -19.46 6.19
N THR A 122 0.86 -18.70 7.09
CA THR A 122 0.57 -18.94 8.49
C THR A 122 -0.90 -18.56 8.66
N PRO A 123 -1.79 -19.50 9.06
CA PRO A 123 -3.03 -19.07 9.71
C PRO A 123 -2.60 -18.06 10.76
N HIS A 124 -3.21 -16.88 10.79
CA HIS A 124 -3.01 -15.99 11.92
C HIS A 124 -3.33 -16.84 13.16
N ASP A 125 -2.34 -17.10 14.02
CA ASP A 125 -2.49 -17.81 15.29
C ASP A 125 -3.32 -16.98 16.30
N ASP A 126 -4.29 -16.21 15.81
CA ASP A 126 -5.54 -15.96 16.50
C ASP A 126 -6.44 -17.19 16.30
N ASP A 127 -5.93 -18.35 16.73
CA ASP A 127 -6.74 -19.18 17.60
C ASP A 127 -7.15 -18.21 18.71
N PHE A 128 -8.33 -17.60 18.56
CA PHE A 128 -9.04 -17.14 19.74
C PHE A 128 -8.87 -18.28 20.73
N ASP A 129 -8.26 -18.01 21.89
CA ASP A 129 -8.51 -18.77 23.10
C ASP A 129 -10.04 -18.69 23.27
N ILE A 130 -10.78 -19.49 22.50
CA ILE A 130 -12.14 -19.86 22.76
C ILE A 130 -11.92 -20.79 23.94
N PRO A 131 -12.13 -20.34 25.19
CA PRO A 131 -12.08 -21.25 26.30
C PRO A 131 -13.01 -22.40 25.94
N ASP A 132 -12.49 -23.63 26.01
CA ASP A 132 -13.26 -24.84 25.80
C ASP A 132 -14.60 -24.65 26.53
N PRO A 133 -15.75 -24.61 25.82
CA PRO A 133 -17.02 -24.64 26.49
C PRO A 133 -17.14 -26.05 27.09
N ASP A 134 -16.75 -26.14 28.36
CA ASP A 134 -16.80 -27.30 29.27
C ASP A 134 -15.50 -28.12 29.40
N ILE A 135 -14.62 -27.70 30.34
CA ILE A 135 -13.85 -28.61 31.22
C ILE A 135 -13.93 -28.14 32.67
#